data_AF-A0A8T4GFW3-F1
#
_entry.id   AF-A0A8T4GFW3-F1
#
_cell.length_a   1.000
_cell.length_b   1.000
_cell.length_c   1.000
_cell.angle_alpha   90.00
_cell.angle_beta   90.00
_cell.angle_gamma   90.00
#
_symmetry.space_group_name_H-M   'P 1'
#
loop_
_entity.id
_entity.type
_entity.pdbx_description
1 polymer ?
#
loop_
_entity_poly.entity_id
_entity_poly.type
_entity_poly.pdbx_seq_one_letter_code
_entity_poly.pdbx_strand_id
1 'polypeptide(L)'
;MSITGRIRADELTPLHWLGVTMAVVSAVVHLVLAVTIPGVLGLSFAGATAGFAVGIVAVLMDIRRRLTYLLGIPFTAGQIVLWYQLNGQPGLADLGAIDVVDKVAQTVLVVVLIALYARET
;
A
#
# COMPACT_ATOMS: atom_id res chain seq x y z
N MET A 1 -15.53 -20.04 17.37
CA MET A 1 -14.67 -18.98 16.79
C MET A 1 -15.58 -17.80 16.47
N SER A 2 -15.65 -16.80 17.36
CA SER A 2 -16.54 -15.65 17.20
C SER A 2 -15.91 -14.65 16.25
N ILE A 3 -16.50 -14.44 15.07
CA ILE A 3 -16.17 -13.32 14.18
C ILE A 3 -16.91 -12.09 14.73
N THR A 4 -16.57 -11.66 15.94
CA THR A 4 -16.89 -10.31 16.36
C THR A 4 -15.76 -9.44 15.83
N GLY A 5 -15.87 -9.04 14.56
CA GLY A 5 -14.91 -8.18 13.88
C GLY A 5 -14.87 -6.80 14.56
N ARG A 6 -13.94 -6.62 15.49
CA ARG A 6 -13.71 -5.35 16.17
C ARG A 6 -12.34 -4.83 15.75
N ILE A 7 -12.30 -3.59 15.28
CA ILE A 7 -11.03 -2.88 15.07
C ILE A 7 -10.31 -2.80 16.42
N ARG A 8 -9.07 -3.31 16.49
CA ARG A 8 -8.26 -3.28 17.72
C ARG A 8 -7.42 -2.01 17.77
N ALA A 9 -8.13 -0.87 17.85
CA ALA A 9 -7.53 0.46 17.76
C ALA A 9 -6.59 0.79 18.94
N ASP A 10 -6.83 0.17 20.10
CA ASP A 10 -6.02 0.27 21.31
C ASP A 10 -4.61 -0.32 21.15
N GLU A 11 -4.43 -1.26 20.22
CA GLU A 11 -3.13 -1.85 19.88
C GLU A 11 -2.40 -1.07 18.76
N LEU A 12 -3.04 -0.08 18.12
CA LEU A 12 -2.47 0.65 16.99
C LEU A 12 -1.66 1.88 17.46
N THR A 13 -0.35 1.81 17.25
CA THR A 13 0.55 2.96 17.48
C THR A 13 0.41 4.02 16.38
N PRO A 14 0.92 5.26 16.58
CA PRO A 14 0.95 6.27 15.51
C PRO A 14 1.63 5.79 14.22
N LEU A 15 2.62 4.88 14.34
CA LEU A 15 3.30 4.29 13.19
C LEU A 15 2.35 3.40 12.36
N HIS A 16 1.42 2.69 13.00
CA HIS A 16 0.38 1.93 12.29
C HIS A 16 -0.54 2.86 11.51
N TRP A 17 -0.99 3.94 12.15
CA TRP A 17 -1.86 4.91 11.50
C TRP A 17 -1.18 5.58 10.32
N LEU A 18 0.10 5.95 10.44
CA LEU A 18 0.88 6.43 9.31
C LEU A 18 0.89 5.42 8.15
N GLY A 19 1.16 4.14 8.44
CA GLY A 19 1.12 3.07 7.45
C GLY A 19 -0.25 2.92 6.78
N VAL A 20 -1.33 2.90 7.57
CA VAL A 20 -2.71 2.84 7.07
C VAL A 20 -3.02 4.03 6.18
N THR A 21 -2.66 5.25 6.59
CA THR A 21 -2.88 6.46 5.79
C THR A 21 -2.12 6.40 4.46
N MET A 22 -0.85 5.99 4.44
CA MET A 22 -0.08 5.87 3.20
C MET A 22 -0.64 4.77 2.28
N ALA A 23 -1.11 3.65 2.84
CA ALA A 23 -1.79 2.61 2.09
C ALA A 23 -3.12 3.09 1.50
N VAL A 24 -3.90 3.88 2.25
CA VAL A 24 -5.15 4.50 1.75
C VAL A 24 -4.87 5.46 0.60
N VAL A 25 -3.86 6.34 0.73
CA VAL A 25 -3.46 7.25 -0.36
C VAL A 25 -3.13 6.46 -1.62
N SER A 26 -2.30 5.42 -1.50
CA SER A 26 -1.92 4.57 -2.63
C SER A 26 -3.13 3.84 -3.23
N ALA A 27 -4.03 3.30 -2.39
CA ALA A 27 -5.24 2.63 -2.83
C ALA A 27 -6.17 3.57 -3.62
N VAL A 28 -6.32 4.83 -3.18
CA VAL A 28 -7.13 5.83 -3.89
C VAL A 28 -6.52 6.15 -5.25
N VAL A 29 -5.20 6.36 -5.32
CA VAL A 29 -4.52 6.58 -6.61
C VAL A 29 -4.75 5.39 -7.55
N HIS A 30 -4.57 4.16 -7.08
CA HIS A 30 -4.75 2.97 -7.88
C HIS A 30 -6.21 2.77 -8.30
N LEU A 31 -7.17 3.15 -7.46
CA LEU A 31 -8.59 3.10 -7.82
C LEU A 31 -8.89 4.10 -8.94
N VAL A 32 -8.34 5.32 -8.87
CA VAL A 32 -8.47 6.31 -9.95
C VAL A 32 -7.87 5.77 -11.25
N LEU A 33 -6.67 5.19 -11.19
CA LEU A 33 -6.03 4.59 -12.37
C LEU A 33 -6.83 3.40 -12.92
N ALA A 34 -7.42 2.59 -12.05
CA ALA A 34 -8.22 1.44 -12.44
C ALA A 34 -9.48 1.81 -13.25
N VAL A 35 -10.13 2.94 -12.91
CA VAL A 35 -11.35 3.38 -13.61
C VAL A 35 -11.05 4.28 -14.81
N THR A 36 -9.85 4.85 -14.90
CA THR A 36 -9.46 5.77 -15.99
C THR A 36 -8.68 5.07 -17.10
N ILE A 37 -7.91 4.01 -16.77
CA ILE A 37 -7.07 3.28 -17.74
C ILE A 37 -7.81 2.01 -18.19
N PRO A 38 -8.04 1.81 -19.50
CA PRO A 38 -8.72 0.63 -20.00
C PRO A 38 -7.82 -0.62 -20.05
N GLY A 39 -8.45 -1.78 -20.14
CA GLY A 39 -7.79 -3.06 -20.43
C GLY A 39 -7.07 -3.68 -19.23
N VAL A 40 -6.10 -4.55 -19.52
CA VAL A 40 -5.38 -5.37 -18.52
C VAL A 40 -4.62 -4.49 -17.52
N LEU A 41 -4.08 -3.35 -17.98
CA LEU A 41 -3.38 -2.41 -17.10
C LEU A 41 -4.33 -1.78 -16.08
N GLY A 42 -5.51 -1.33 -16.49
CA GLY A 42 -6.57 -0.87 -15.59
C GLY A 42 -6.98 -1.93 -14.56
N LEU A 43 -7.17 -3.17 -15.01
CA LEU A 43 -7.48 -4.30 -14.12
C LEU A 43 -6.36 -4.57 -13.10
N SER A 44 -5.09 -4.40 -13.50
CA SER A 44 -3.96 -4.54 -12.58
C SER A 44 -3.99 -3.50 -11.46
N PHE A 45 -4.39 -2.26 -11.76
CA PHE A 45 -4.59 -1.21 -10.74
C PHE A 45 -5.79 -1.52 -9.83
N ALA A 46 -6.85 -2.14 -10.35
CA ALA A 46 -7.95 -2.63 -9.51
C ALA A 46 -7.46 -3.71 -8.54
N GLY A 47 -6.63 -4.65 -9.03
CA GLY A 47 -5.98 -5.66 -8.19
C GLY A 47 -5.08 -5.06 -7.12
N ALA A 48 -4.30 -4.04 -7.46
CA ALA A 48 -3.47 -3.31 -6.50
C ALA A 48 -4.31 -2.60 -5.43
N THR A 49 -5.41 -1.94 -5.82
CA THR A 49 -6.39 -1.33 -4.90
C THR A 49 -6.91 -2.35 -3.90
N ALA A 50 -7.31 -3.53 -4.38
CA ALA A 50 -7.77 -4.61 -3.53
C ALA A 50 -6.66 -5.10 -2.58
N GLY A 51 -5.43 -5.23 -3.07
CA GLY A 51 -4.27 -5.60 -2.24
C GLY A 51 -4.02 -4.64 -1.07
N PHE A 52 -4.04 -3.32 -1.33
CA PHE A 52 -3.92 -2.32 -0.27
C PHE A 52 -5.10 -2.39 0.70
N ALA A 53 -6.33 -2.51 0.22
CA ALA A 53 -7.52 -2.63 1.06
C ALA A 53 -7.45 -3.85 1.99
N VAL A 54 -7.04 -5.01 1.45
CA VAL A 54 -6.83 -6.24 2.23
C VAL A 54 -5.76 -6.02 3.31
N GLY A 55 -4.63 -5.41 2.96
CA GLY A 55 -3.57 -5.08 3.91
C GLY A 55 -4.05 -4.17 5.04
N ILE A 56 -4.78 -3.10 4.71
CA ILE A 56 -5.38 -2.17 5.68
C ILE A 56 -6.30 -2.92 6.65
N VAL A 57 -7.25 -3.69 6.12
CA VAL A 57 -8.19 -4.46 6.94
C VAL A 57 -7.46 -5.45 7.83
N ALA A 58 -6.47 -6.17 7.30
CA ALA A 58 -5.69 -7.12 8.07
C ALA A 58 -4.93 -6.45 9.22
N VAL A 59 -4.35 -5.26 9.03
CA VAL A 59 -3.68 -4.53 10.12
C VAL A 59 -4.68 -4.04 11.17
N LEU A 60 -5.79 -3.43 10.75
CA LEU A 60 -6.81 -2.87 11.65
C LEU A 60 -7.52 -3.95 12.50
N MET A 61 -7.69 -5.15 11.94
CA MET A 61 -8.29 -6.30 12.62
C MET A 61 -7.26 -7.18 13.36
N ASP A 62 -5.98 -6.82 13.31
CA ASP A 62 -4.87 -7.63 13.83
C ASP A 62 -4.85 -9.07 13.28
N ILE A 63 -5.08 -9.20 11.98
CA ILE A 63 -4.98 -10.45 11.25
C ILE A 63 -3.53 -10.61 10.81
N ARG A 64 -2.77 -11.42 11.56
CA ARG A 64 -1.38 -11.81 11.23
C ARG A 64 -0.51 -10.60 10.86
N ARG A 65 -0.53 -9.52 11.65
CA ARG A 65 0.16 -8.24 11.39
C ARG A 65 1.57 -8.41 10.83
N ARG A 66 2.41 -9.19 11.50
CA ARG A 66 3.76 -9.52 11.04
C ARG A 66 3.84 -10.05 9.61
N LEU A 67 2.97 -11.00 9.25
CA LEU A 67 2.92 -11.54 7.88
C LEU A 67 2.39 -10.50 6.90
N THR A 68 1.38 -9.73 7.30
CA THR A 68 0.84 -8.62 6.50
C THR A 68 1.92 -7.58 6.18
N TYR A 69 2.79 -7.24 7.13
CA TYR A 69 3.92 -6.34 6.88
C TYR A 69 4.93 -6.96 5.92
N LEU A 70 5.32 -8.21 6.18
CA LEU A 70 6.29 -8.92 5.36
C LEU A 70 5.85 -9.05 3.90
N LEU A 71 4.56 -9.27 3.64
CA LEU A 71 4.00 -9.34 2.29
C LEU A 71 3.76 -7.95 1.69
N GLY A 72 3.38 -6.97 2.51
CA GLY A 72 3.18 -5.59 2.08
C GLY A 72 4.45 -4.93 1.54
N ILE A 73 5.62 -5.24 2.12
CA ILE A 73 6.91 -4.72 1.66
C ILE A 73 7.19 -5.04 0.17
N PRO A 74 7.28 -6.32 -0.26
CA PRO A 74 7.52 -6.65 -1.66
C PRO A 74 6.34 -6.29 -2.56
N PHE A 75 5.10 -6.32 -2.05
CA PHE A 75 3.92 -5.87 -2.80
C PHE A 75 4.03 -4.39 -3.18
N THR A 76 4.35 -3.51 -2.24
CA THR A 76 4.45 -2.06 -2.48
C THR A 76 5.75 -1.70 -3.21
N ALA A 77 6.90 -2.25 -2.77
CA ALA A 77 8.18 -1.98 -3.45
C ALA A 77 8.19 -2.49 -4.89
N GLY A 78 7.57 -3.66 -5.14
CA GLY A 78 7.42 -4.21 -6.47
C GLY A 78 6.63 -3.28 -7.40
N GLN A 79 5.61 -2.59 -6.90
CA GLN A 79 4.86 -1.60 -7.69
C GLN A 79 5.69 -0.38 -8.06
N ILE A 80 6.55 0.11 -7.16
CA ILE A 80 7.49 1.21 -7.47
C ILE A 80 8.41 0.78 -8.62
N VAL A 81 9.01 -0.40 -8.51
CA VAL A 81 9.91 -0.95 -9.54
C VAL A 81 9.17 -1.17 -10.86
N LEU A 82 8.01 -1.82 -10.84
CA LEU A 82 7.21 -2.09 -12.03
C LEU A 82 6.77 -0.78 -12.72
N TRP A 83 6.32 0.22 -11.96
CA TRP A 83 5.98 1.52 -12.51
C TRP A 83 7.20 2.17 -13.17
N TYR A 84 8.38 2.13 -12.54
CA TYR A 84 9.59 2.74 -13.09
C TYR A 84 10.01 2.06 -14.41
N GLN A 85 9.94 0.72 -14.47
CA GLN A 85 10.28 -0.04 -15.67
C GLN A 85 9.25 0.16 -16.80
N LEU A 86 7.95 0.17 -16.49
CA LEU A 86 6.89 0.31 -17.48
C LEU A 86 6.76 1.73 -18.05
N ASN A 87 7.25 2.74 -17.33
CA ASN A 87 7.27 4.13 -17.78
C ASN A 87 8.61 4.55 -18.42
N GLY A 88 9.50 3.61 -18.73
CA GLY A 88 10.76 3.91 -19.41
C GLY A 88 11.76 4.70 -18.57
N GLN A 89 11.77 4.46 -17.25
CA GLN A 89 12.71 5.07 -16.31
C GLN A 89 12.70 6.61 -16.32
N PRO A 90 11.54 7.25 -16.06
CA PRO A 90 11.38 8.69 -16.17
C PRO A 90 12.31 9.45 -15.21
N GLY A 91 12.76 10.64 -15.63
CA GLY A 91 13.45 11.58 -14.76
C GLY A 91 12.47 12.31 -13.83
N LEU A 92 13.00 13.02 -12.82
CA LEU A 92 12.16 13.78 -11.87
C LEU A 92 11.31 14.87 -12.54
N ALA A 93 11.80 15.45 -13.63
CA ALA A 93 11.09 16.50 -14.38
C ALA A 93 9.90 15.97 -15.19
N ASP A 94 9.85 14.65 -15.42
CA ASP A 94 8.82 14.00 -16.24
C ASP A 94 7.63 13.50 -15.39
N LEU A 95 7.70 13.67 -14.07
CA LEU A 95 6.71 13.12 -13.15
C LEU A 95 5.47 14.00 -13.06
N GLY A 96 4.30 13.39 -13.25
CA GLY A 96 3.03 14.01 -12.92
C GLY A 96 2.84 14.11 -11.40
N ALA A 97 1.98 15.03 -10.97
CA ALA A 97 1.66 15.18 -9.54
C ALA A 97 1.12 13.88 -8.92
N ILE A 98 0.33 13.10 -9.67
CA ILE A 98 -0.24 11.84 -9.19
C ILE A 98 0.85 10.77 -8.98
N ASP A 99 1.85 10.72 -9.85
CA ASP A 99 2.98 9.78 -9.73
C ASP A 99 3.79 10.11 -8.48
N VAL A 100 4.09 11.40 -8.26
CA VAL A 100 4.84 11.86 -7.09
C VAL A 100 4.10 11.52 -5.80
N VAL A 101 2.80 11.83 -5.72
CA VAL A 101 1.98 11.54 -4.54
C VAL A 101 1.99 10.04 -4.22
N ASP A 102 1.77 9.19 -5.22
CA ASP A 102 1.79 7.74 -5.04
C ASP A 102 3.17 7.23 -4.62
N LYS A 103 4.25 7.69 -5.26
CA LYS A 103 5.60 7.16 -4.96
C LYS A 103 6.11 7.60 -3.61
N VAL A 104 5.76 8.80 -3.17
CA VAL A 104 6.03 9.25 -1.79
C VAL A 104 5.25 8.38 -0.81
N ALA A 105 3.95 8.17 -1.03
CA ALA A 105 3.13 7.33 -0.15
C ALA A 105 3.67 5.90 -0.07
N GLN A 106 3.97 5.28 -1.21
CA GLN A 106 4.54 3.93 -1.30
C GLN A 106 5.91 3.83 -0.61
N THR A 107 6.78 4.81 -0.80
CA THR A 107 8.12 4.81 -0.16
C THR A 107 8.01 4.92 1.35
N VAL A 108 7.18 5.85 1.86
CA VAL A 108 6.93 5.99 3.29
C VAL A 108 6.31 4.70 3.84
N LEU A 109 5.32 4.12 3.13
CA LEU A 109 4.70 2.87 3.54
C LEU A 109 5.73 1.74 3.66
N VAL A 110 6.62 1.55 2.69
CA VAL A 110 7.66 0.51 2.75
C VAL A 110 8.52 0.69 4.00
N VAL A 111 8.98 1.91 4.28
CA VAL A 111 9.78 2.22 5.48
C VAL A 111 9.00 1.91 6.76
N VAL A 112 7.73 2.29 6.82
CA VAL A 112 6.84 2.01 7.96
C VAL A 112 6.67 0.51 8.17
N LEU A 113 6.42 -0.26 7.10
CA LEU A 113 6.24 -1.71 7.18
C LEU A 113 7.52 -2.42 7.64
N ILE A 114 8.69 -1.99 7.16
CA ILE A 114 9.99 -2.49 7.64
C ILE A 114 10.15 -2.21 9.13
N ALA A 115 9.86 -0.98 9.57
CA ALA A 115 9.98 -0.59 10.97
C ALA A 115 9.01 -1.35 11.88
N LEU A 116 7.77 -1.58 11.45
CA LEU A 116 6.80 -2.40 12.18
C LEU A 116 7.23 -3.87 12.24
N TYR A 117 7.66 -4.44 11.11
CA TYR A 117 8.13 -5.83 11.05
C TYR A 117 9.32 -6.08 11.97
N ALA A 118 10.27 -5.14 12.04
CA ALA A 118 11.45 -5.22 12.90
C ALA A 118 11.15 -5.03 14.41
N ARG A 119 9.98 -4.50 14.77
CA ARG A 119 9.55 -4.33 16.17
C ARG A 119 8.76 -5.52 16.71
N GLU A 120 8.18 -6.33 15.82
CA GLU A 120 7.45 -7.55 16.17
C GLU A 120 8.32 -8.81 16.20
N THR A 121 9.64 -8.68 16.04
CA THR A 121 10.64 -9.73 16.25
C THR A 121 11.20 -9.70 17.65
#